data_AF-A0A520C795-F1
#
_entry.id   AF-A0A520C795-F1
#
_cell.length_a   1.000
_cell.length_b   1.000
_cell.length_c   1.000
_cell.angle_alpha   90.00
_cell.angle_beta   90.00
_cell.angle_gamma   90.00
#
_symmetry.space_group_name_H-M   'P 1'
#
loop_
_entity.id
_entity.type
_entity.pdbx_description
1 polymer ?
#
loop_
_entity_poly.entity_id
_entity_poly.type
_entity_poly.pdbx_seq_one_letter_code
_entity_poly.pdbx_strand_id
1 'polypeptide(L)'
;VDMTSRLPLVDPQKLDVPVMVMRGEYDGIASFEDLIDFYSLLPNMDKQFVTMRGISHASFQQKNYRVVYQLLHAFFTQPAPVYTGE
;
A
#
# COMPACT_ATOMS: atom_id res chain seq x y z
N VAL A 1 1.91 -14.92 20.36
CA VAL A 1 1.57 -15.15 18.93
C VAL A 1 2.35 -14.12 18.15
N ASP A 2 3.34 -14.56 17.38
CA ASP A 2 4.12 -13.68 16.51
C ASP A 2 3.30 -13.39 15.24
N MET A 3 2.90 -12.13 15.06
CA MET A 3 2.08 -11.65 13.94
C MET A 3 2.76 -11.81 12.58
N THR A 4 4.07 -12.07 12.54
CA THR A 4 4.85 -12.28 11.31
C THR A 4 5.02 -13.75 10.93
N SER A 5 4.65 -14.68 11.82
CA SER A 5 4.91 -16.12 11.65
C SER A 5 4.11 -16.82 10.52
N ARG A 6 3.08 -16.18 9.96
CA ARG A 6 2.20 -16.72 8.90
C ARG A 6 1.84 -15.68 7.84
N LEU A 7 2.82 -14.89 7.41
CA LEU A 7 2.61 -13.92 6.33
C LEU A 7 2.72 -14.58 4.94
N PRO A 8 1.99 -14.06 3.93
CA PRO A 8 0.92 -13.07 4.07
C PRO A 8 -0.36 -13.71 4.63
N LEU A 9 -1.07 -12.99 5.50
CA LEU A 9 -2.35 -13.45 6.08
C LEU A 9 -3.49 -13.46 5.06
N VAL A 10 -3.35 -12.68 4.01
CA VAL A 10 -4.29 -12.54 2.91
C VAL A 10 -3.60 -12.98 1.63
N ASP A 11 -4.32 -13.71 0.79
CA ASP A 11 -3.87 -14.10 -0.53
C ASP A 11 -4.00 -12.92 -1.51
N PRO A 12 -2.90 -12.31 -1.97
CA PRO A 12 -2.95 -11.12 -2.83
C PRO A 12 -3.65 -11.39 -4.18
N GLN A 13 -3.62 -12.62 -4.68
CA GLN A 13 -4.23 -12.98 -5.97
C GLN A 13 -5.75 -12.94 -5.92
N LYS A 14 -6.35 -12.87 -4.73
CA LYS A 14 -7.80 -12.79 -4.52
C LYS A 14 -8.32 -11.36 -4.31
N LEU A 15 -7.45 -10.35 -4.41
CA LEU A 15 -7.83 -8.95 -4.27
C LEU A 15 -8.14 -8.35 -5.65
N ASP A 16 -9.39 -8.46 -6.06
CA ASP A 16 -9.92 -7.95 -7.35
C ASP A 16 -10.31 -6.46 -7.32
N VAL A 17 -10.16 -5.80 -6.17
CA VAL A 17 -10.44 -4.36 -5.97
C VAL A 17 -9.20 -3.49 -6.23
N PRO A 18 -9.36 -2.17 -6.45
CA PRO A 18 -8.24 -1.24 -6.45
C PRO A 18 -7.47 -1.26 -5.12
N VAL A 19 -6.13 -1.22 -5.18
CA VAL A 19 -5.28 -1.35 -3.98
C VAL A 19 -4.17 -0.30 -3.96
N MET A 20 -3.99 0.38 -2.83
CA MET A 20 -2.81 1.21 -2.56
C MET A 20 -1.98 0.59 -1.43
N VAL A 21 -0.71 0.32 -1.72
CA VAL A 21 0.30 -0.08 -0.72
C VAL A 21 1.12 1.16 -0.36
N MET A 22 1.06 1.57 0.92
CA MET A 22 1.82 2.70 1.44
C MET A 22 2.90 2.21 2.40
N ARG A 23 4.15 2.65 2.20
CA ARG A 23 5.31 2.25 3.00
C ARG A 23 6.07 3.47 3.51
N GLY A 24 6.39 3.49 4.80
CA GLY A 24 7.26 4.52 5.39
C GLY A 24 8.74 4.25 5.12
N GLU A 25 9.54 5.29 4.85
CA GLU A 25 11.00 5.20 4.66
C GLU A 25 11.71 4.44 5.79
N TYR A 26 11.27 4.68 7.03
CA TYR A 26 11.85 4.11 8.24
C TYR A 26 10.92 3.06 8.89
N ASP A 27 10.11 2.37 8.09
CA ASP A 27 9.37 1.21 8.57
C ASP A 27 10.33 0.04 8.88
N GLY A 28 10.34 -0.40 10.14
CA GLY A 28 11.18 -1.50 10.62
C GLY A 28 10.45 -2.83 10.77
N ILE A 29 9.19 -2.91 10.34
CA ILE A 29 8.35 -4.12 10.44
C ILE A 29 8.08 -4.70 9.06
N ALA A 30 7.72 -3.86 8.08
CA ALA A 30 7.46 -4.28 6.71
C ALA A 30 8.64 -3.92 5.80
N SER A 31 9.35 -4.93 5.31
CA SER A 31 10.46 -4.72 4.35
C SER A 31 9.92 -4.23 3.01
N PHE A 32 10.79 -3.59 2.22
CA PHE A 32 10.40 -3.13 0.90
C PHE A 32 10.14 -4.31 -0.05
N GLU A 33 10.99 -5.32 0.04
CA GLU A 33 10.94 -6.55 -0.76
C GLU A 33 9.63 -7.31 -0.54
N ASP A 34 9.23 -7.54 0.71
CA ASP A 34 7.98 -8.25 1.04
C ASP A 34 6.75 -7.53 0.44
N LEU A 35 6.75 -6.19 0.49
CA LEU A 35 5.64 -5.40 -0.02
C LEU A 35 5.62 -5.36 -1.56
N ILE A 36 6.78 -5.36 -2.21
CA ILE A 36 6.87 -5.44 -3.67
C ILE A 36 6.42 -6.82 -4.15
N ASP A 37 6.82 -7.89 -3.48
CA ASP A 37 6.38 -9.25 -3.79
C ASP A 37 4.85 -9.36 -3.67
N PHE A 38 4.27 -8.86 -2.57
CA PHE A 38 2.81 -8.79 -2.39
C PHE A 38 2.13 -7.97 -3.50
N TYR A 39 2.67 -6.78 -3.81
CA TYR A 39 2.13 -5.87 -4.81
C TYR A 39 2.15 -6.46 -6.24
N SER A 40 3.20 -7.22 -6.56
CA SER A 40 3.38 -7.86 -7.87
C SER A 40 2.26 -8.86 -8.18
N LEU A 41 1.74 -9.54 -7.15
CA LEU A 41 0.72 -10.58 -7.24
C LEU A 41 -0.72 -10.05 -7.35
N LEU A 42 -0.95 -8.75 -7.11
CA LEU A 42 -2.29 -8.14 -7.18
C LEU A 42 -2.84 -8.20 -8.62
N PRO A 43 -4.04 -8.77 -8.84
CA PRO A 43 -4.62 -8.95 -10.18
C PRO A 43 -5.23 -7.66 -10.76
N ASN A 44 -5.74 -6.77 -9.91
CA ASN A 44 -6.29 -5.49 -10.35
C ASN A 44 -5.15 -4.51 -10.70
N MET A 45 -5.20 -3.94 -11.91
CA MET A 45 -4.18 -3.01 -12.42
C MET A 45 -4.38 -1.56 -11.96
N ASP A 46 -5.52 -1.23 -11.34
CA ASP A 46 -5.69 0.00 -10.55
C ASP A 46 -5.04 -0.18 -9.17
N LYS A 47 -3.72 -0.33 -9.21
CA LYS A 47 -2.87 -0.53 -8.02
C LYS A 47 -1.77 0.51 -7.96
N GLN A 48 -1.46 0.95 -6.74
CA GLN A 48 -0.46 1.98 -6.45
C GLN A 48 0.50 1.54 -5.36
N PHE A 49 1.78 1.86 -5.51
CA PHE A 49 2.81 1.65 -4.48
C PHE A 49 3.46 2.99 -4.16
N VAL A 50 3.43 3.41 -2.90
CA VAL A 50 3.96 4.70 -2.48
C VAL A 50 4.95 4.53 -1.33
N THR A 51 6.15 5.07 -1.50
CA THR A 51 7.14 5.23 -0.41
C THR A 51 7.09 6.66 0.13
N MET A 52 6.93 6.79 1.44
CA MET A 52 6.76 8.08 2.11
C MET A 52 8.03 8.45 2.89
N ARG A 53 8.71 9.50 2.44
CA ARG A 53 9.94 10.02 3.06
C ARG A 53 9.67 10.54 4.48
N GLY A 54 10.55 10.21 5.41
CA GLY A 54 10.46 10.68 6.80
C GLY A 54 9.27 10.11 7.56
N ILE A 55 8.76 8.94 7.15
CA ILE A 55 7.65 8.23 7.78
C ILE A 55 8.12 6.89 8.36
N SER A 56 7.85 6.64 9.64
CA SER A 56 8.03 5.32 10.29
C SER A 56 6.75 4.48 10.26
N HIS A 57 6.77 3.28 10.85
CA HIS A 57 5.63 2.34 10.87
C HIS A 57 4.31 2.98 11.36
N ALA A 58 4.36 3.83 12.39
CA ALA A 58 3.19 4.52 12.94
C ALA A 58 2.77 5.73 12.07
N SER A 59 2.46 5.47 10.80
CA SER A 59 2.21 6.45 9.73
C SER A 59 1.23 7.56 10.12
N PHE A 60 0.15 7.23 10.84
CA PHE A 60 -0.90 8.19 11.23
C PHE A 60 -0.61 9.00 12.50
N GLN A 61 0.35 8.58 13.33
CA GLN A 61 0.56 9.15 14.67
C GLN A 61 1.82 10.03 14.77
N GLN A 62 2.50 10.27 13.65
CA GLN A 62 3.78 10.93 13.59
C GLN A 62 3.72 12.32 12.96
N LYS A 63 4.83 13.07 12.97
CA LYS A 63 4.89 14.47 12.52
C LYS A 63 4.38 14.68 11.08
N ASN A 64 4.70 13.76 10.18
CA ASN A 64 4.36 13.86 8.75
C ASN A 64 3.03 13.17 8.39
N TYR A 65 2.15 12.92 9.37
CA TYR A 65 0.88 12.19 9.17
C TYR A 65 -0.01 12.77 8.05
N ARG A 66 0.07 14.08 7.78
CA ARG A 66 -0.70 14.74 6.72
C ARG A 66 -0.36 14.24 5.32
N VAL A 67 0.87 13.76 5.10
CA VAL A 67 1.26 13.12 3.83
C VAL A 67 0.41 11.87 3.60
N VAL A 68 0.21 11.06 4.64
CA VAL A 68 -0.60 9.83 4.58
C VAL A 68 -2.06 10.17 4.21
N TYR A 69 -2.64 11.18 4.85
CA TYR A 69 -4.01 11.61 4.53
C TYR A 69 -4.13 12.19 3.12
N GLN A 70 -3.14 12.93 2.64
CA GLN A 70 -3.13 13.44 1.27
C GLN A 70 -3.10 12.29 0.26
N LEU A 71 -2.29 11.25 0.49
CA LEU A 71 -2.22 10.07 -0.38
C LEU A 71 -3.54 9.30 -0.40
N LEU A 72 -4.13 9.08 0.77
CA LEU A 72 -5.46 8.46 0.87
C LEU A 72 -6.53 9.28 0.15
N HIS A 73 -6.56 10.59 0.35
CA HIS A 73 -7.49 11.47 -0.36
C HIS A 73 -7.30 11.36 -1.87
N ALA A 74 -6.07 11.42 -2.36
CA ALA A 74 -5.78 11.29 -3.79
C ALA A 74 -6.25 9.94 -4.35
N PHE A 75 -5.99 8.84 -3.63
CA PHE A 75 -6.45 7.51 -4.02
C PHE A 75 -7.98 7.41 -4.12
N PHE A 76 -8.70 7.89 -3.10
CA PHE A 76 -10.18 7.82 -3.09
C PHE A 76 -10.87 8.82 -4.01
N THR A 77 -10.18 9.89 -4.43
CA THR A 77 -10.73 10.92 -5.33
C THR A 77 -10.19 10.82 -6.76
N GLN A 78 -9.41 9.79 -7.06
CA GLN A 78 -8.92 9.54 -8.41
C GLN A 78 -10.11 9.31 -9.37
N PRO A 79 -10.15 10.00 -10.52
CA PRO A 79 -11.20 9.76 -11.51
C PRO A 79 -11.05 8.37 -12.13
N ALA A 80 -12.18 7.76 -12.49
CA ALA A 80 -12.18 6.48 -13.21
C ALA A 80 -11.47 6.61 -14.57
N PRO A 81 -10.72 5.59 -15.02
CA PRO A 81 -10.09 5.60 -16.33
C PRO A 81 -11.15 5.63 -17.44
N VAL A 82 -10.91 6.44 -18.48
CA VAL A 82 -11.80 6.50 -19.65
C VAL A 82 -11.57 5.33 -20.61
N TYR A 83 -10.34 4.79 -20.65
CA TYR A 83 -9.95 3.65 -21.46
C TYR A 83 -9.48 2.52 -20.56
N THR A 84 -10.12 1.35 -20.63
CA THR A 84 -9.76 0.16 -19.84
C THR A 84 -9.16 -0.96 -20.68
N GLY A 85 -9.13 -0.82 -22.01
CA GLY A 85 -8.61 -1.84 -22.92
C GLY A 85 -9.49 -3.08 -23.06
N GLU A 86 -10.73 -3.00 -22.56
CA GLU A 86 -11.82 -3.96 -22.74
C GLU A 86 -12.62 -3.69 -24.02
#